data_AF-A0A3P0XG92-F1
#
_entry.id   AF-A0A3P0XG92-F1
#
_cell.length_a   1.000
_cell.length_b   1.000
_cell.length_c   1.000
_cell.angle_alpha   90.00
_cell.angle_beta   90.00
_cell.angle_gamma   90.00
#
_symmetry.space_group_name_H-M   'P 1'
#
loop_
_entity.id
_entity.type
_entity.pdbx_description
1 polymer ?
#
loop_
_entity_poly.entity_id
_entity_poly.type
_entity_poly.pdbx_seq_one_letter_code
_entity_poly.pdbx_strand_id
1 'polypeptide(L)'
;MTFTVTHARAFVGTDLTVHVVASDKDSIASVAIVLDGMTLEELELGSGTDDYTRSFAGVGRGEPGMDHVLVVTVLDGSGVTHGSTTRWSDQ
;
A
#
# COMPACT_ATOMS: atom_id res chain seq x y z
N MET A 1 5.44 11.20 -7.33
CA MET A 1 5.33 10.10 -6.35
C MET A 1 5.35 8.77 -7.06
N THR A 2 6.07 7.79 -6.52
CA THR A 2 6.20 6.45 -7.11
C THR A 2 5.69 5.42 -6.11
N PHE A 3 4.92 4.45 -6.61
CA PHE A 3 4.32 3.38 -5.81
C PHE A 3 4.85 2.04 -6.31
N THR A 4 5.44 1.27 -5.41
CA THR A 4 5.89 -0.10 -5.67
C THR A 4 5.17 -1.02 -4.71
N VAL A 5 4.41 -1.97 -5.26
CA VAL A 5 3.71 -2.98 -4.47
C VAL A 5 4.27 -4.34 -4.83
N THR A 6 4.77 -5.05 -3.82
CA THR A 6 5.21 -6.44 -3.94
C THR A 6 4.28 -7.31 -3.11
N HIS A 7 3.70 -8.34 -3.70
CA HIS A 7 2.92 -9.34 -2.98
C HIS A 7 3.60 -10.71 -3.13
N ALA A 8 3.56 -11.51 -2.07
CA ALA A 8 4.07 -12.87 -2.05
C ALA A 8 3.04 -13.80 -1.38
N ARG A 9 2.85 -14.99 -1.96
CA ARG A 9 1.86 -15.96 -1.49
C ARG A 9 2.41 -16.79 -0.33
N ALA A 10 1.68 -16.87 0.78
CA ALA A 10 1.91 -17.84 1.84
C ALA A 10 0.77 -18.86 1.90
N PHE A 11 0.99 -20.01 2.55
CA PHE A 11 -0.01 -21.08 2.70
C PHE A 11 -1.22 -20.66 3.55
N VAL A 12 -1.08 -19.60 4.36
CA VAL A 12 -2.16 -18.93 5.10
C VAL A 12 -1.99 -17.42 4.90
N GLY A 13 -2.84 -16.82 4.07
CA GLY A 13 -2.78 -15.39 3.72
C GLY A 13 -1.65 -15.03 2.74
N THR A 14 -1.58 -13.76 2.38
CA THR A 14 -0.51 -13.23 1.52
C THR A 14 0.35 -12.24 2.30
N ASP A 15 1.65 -12.28 2.06
CA ASP A 15 2.56 -11.24 2.53
C ASP A 15 2.52 -10.10 1.52
N LEU A 16 2.15 -8.92 2.00
CA LEU A 16 2.04 -7.72 1.18
C LEU A 16 3.08 -6.71 1.64
N THR A 17 3.93 -6.26 0.73
CA THR A 17 4.84 -5.13 0.97
C THR A 17 4.47 -3.97 0.07
N VAL A 18 4.15 -2.84 0.70
CA VAL A 18 3.87 -1.57 0.04
C VAL A 18 5.04 -0.64 0.27
N HIS A 19 5.59 -0.12 -0.81
CA HIS A 19 6.67 0.86 -0.80
C HIS A 19 6.24 2.09 -1.59
N VAL A 20 6.31 3.24 -0.95
CA VAL A 20 5.96 4.55 -1.52
C VAL A 20 7.19 5.44 -1.41
N VAL A 21 7.55 6.07 -2.51
CA VAL A 21 8.66 7.02 -2.58
C VAL A 21 8.13 8.36 -3.09
N ALA A 22 8.33 9.42 -2.31
CA ALA A 22 8.07 10.78 -2.72
C ALA A 22 9.07 11.21 -3.81
N SER A 23 8.64 12.10 -4.70
CA SER A 23 9.55 12.67 -5.69
C SER A 23 10.47 13.71 -5.05
N ASP A 24 11.57 14.06 -5.70
CA ASP A 24 12.53 15.05 -5.17
C ASP A 24 11.81 16.37 -4.85
N LYS A 25 11.84 16.78 -3.56
CA LYS A 25 11.14 17.92 -2.93
C LYS A 25 9.69 17.71 -2.47
N ASP A 26 9.12 16.52 -2.65
CA ASP A 26 7.85 16.14 -2.02
C ASP A 26 8.10 15.44 -0.68
N SER A 27 7.04 15.37 0.16
CA SER A 27 7.05 14.55 1.36
C SER A 27 5.71 13.84 1.53
N ILE A 28 5.71 12.77 2.30
CA ILE A 28 4.57 11.91 2.61
C ILE A 28 4.00 12.40 3.94
N ALA A 29 2.83 13.03 3.92
CA ALA A 29 2.15 13.48 5.14
C ALA A 29 1.35 12.34 5.79
N SER A 30 0.64 11.55 4.97
CA SER A 30 -0.10 10.38 5.45
C SER A 30 -0.21 9.29 4.39
N VAL A 31 -0.43 8.05 4.84
CA VAL A 31 -0.61 6.87 4.00
C VAL A 31 -1.81 6.08 4.51
N ALA A 32 -2.70 5.68 3.60
CA ALA A 32 -3.80 4.77 3.86
C ALA A 32 -3.74 3.59 2.87
N ILE A 33 -3.87 2.37 3.41
CA ILE A 33 -3.73 1.11 2.66
C ILE A 33 -4.99 0.29 2.89
N VAL A 34 -5.69 -0.02 1.80
CA VAL A 34 -6.94 -0.78 1.79
C VAL A 34 -6.80 -1.98 0.86
N LEU A 35 -7.05 -3.18 1.37
CA LEU A 35 -7.06 -4.44 0.61
C LEU A 35 -8.47 -5.01 0.60
N ASP A 36 -9.06 -5.21 -0.57
CA ASP A 36 -10.39 -5.82 -0.74
C ASP A 36 -11.50 -5.09 0.04
N GLY A 37 -11.35 -3.78 0.23
CA GLY A 37 -12.24 -2.93 1.03
C GLY A 37 -11.98 -2.98 2.54
N MET A 38 -11.00 -3.75 3.00
CA MET A 38 -10.53 -3.75 4.39
C MET A 38 -9.34 -2.78 4.56
N THR A 39 -9.47 -1.81 5.45
CA THR A 39 -8.35 -0.97 5.84
C THR A 39 -7.30 -1.81 6.58
N LEU A 40 -6.13 -1.96 5.97
CA LEU A 40 -4.97 -2.59 6.60
C LEU A 40 -4.25 -1.60 7.51
N GLU A 41 -4.14 -0.34 7.06
CA GLU A 41 -3.47 0.71 7.80
C GLU A 41 -3.92 2.10 7.36
N GLU A 42 -3.89 3.02 8.32
CA GLU A 42 -3.97 4.46 8.10
C GLU A 42 -3.00 5.11 9.09
N LEU A 43 -2.01 5.83 8.57
CA LEU A 43 -0.92 6.40 9.37
C LEU A 43 -0.59 7.81 8.90
N GLU A 44 -0.53 8.75 9.84
CA GLU A 44 0.06 10.07 9.64
C GLU A 44 1.55 10.02 9.98
N LEU A 45 2.39 10.38 9.02
CA LEU A 45 3.86 10.35 9.14
C LEU A 45 4.42 11.74 9.50
N GLY A 46 3.65 12.80 9.23
CA GLY A 46 4.09 14.18 9.41
C GLY A 46 5.00 14.67 8.28
N SER A 47 5.40 15.94 8.34
CA SER A 47 6.22 16.56 7.29
C SER A 47 7.65 16.04 7.29
N GLY A 48 8.18 15.70 6.10
CA GLY A 48 9.59 15.38 5.88
C GLY A 48 9.92 13.90 5.64
N THR A 49 8.93 13.01 5.61
CA THR A 49 9.13 11.63 5.16
C THR A 49 9.15 11.58 3.63
N ASP A 50 10.20 11.05 3.01
CA ASP A 50 10.27 10.86 1.55
C ASP A 50 10.20 9.39 1.13
N ASP A 51 10.38 8.46 2.06
CA ASP A 51 10.30 7.01 1.85
C ASP A 51 9.38 6.37 2.89
N TYR A 52 8.45 5.55 2.43
CA TYR A 52 7.55 4.78 3.27
C TYR A 52 7.50 3.33 2.83
N THR A 53 7.91 2.41 3.69
CA THR A 53 7.80 0.97 3.44
C THR A 53 7.03 0.30 4.56
N ARG A 54 6.04 -0.52 4.19
CA ARG A 54 5.26 -1.33 5.12
C ARG A 54 5.05 -2.74 4.60
N SER A 55 5.26 -3.71 5.48
CA SER A 55 4.95 -5.11 5.23
C SER A 55 3.83 -5.59 6.13
N PHE A 56 2.87 -6.30 5.55
CA PHE A 56 1.76 -6.95 6.21
C PHE A 56 1.87 -8.45 6.01
N ALA A 57 1.88 -9.21 7.09
CA ALA A 57 1.93 -10.67 7.01
C ALA A 57 0.53 -11.27 7.13
N GLY A 58 0.23 -12.25 6.28
CA GLY A 58 -1.02 -13.01 6.35
C GLY A 58 -2.29 -12.15 6.13
N VAL A 59 -2.22 -11.13 5.28
CA VAL A 59 -3.38 -10.31 4.93
C VAL A 59 -4.15 -10.86 3.73
N GLY A 60 -5.46 -10.60 3.71
CA GLY A 60 -6.36 -11.11 2.68
C GLY A 60 -6.65 -12.62 2.84
N ARG A 61 -7.53 -13.13 1.98
CA ARG A 61 -7.76 -14.57 1.84
C ARG A 61 -6.90 -15.10 0.70
N GLY A 62 -6.00 -16.04 0.99
CA GLY A 62 -5.16 -16.67 -0.01
C GLY A 62 -5.80 -17.93 -0.60
N GLU A 63 -6.85 -17.80 -1.42
CA GLU A 63 -7.52 -18.93 -2.07
C GLU A 63 -7.30 -18.87 -3.60
N PRO A 64 -6.97 -19.99 -4.27
CA PRO A 64 -6.77 -20.00 -5.72
C PRO A 64 -7.98 -19.43 -6.47
N GLY A 65 -7.73 -18.50 -7.40
CA GLY A 65 -8.76 -17.83 -8.18
C GLY A 65 -9.45 -16.67 -7.47
N MET A 66 -9.02 -16.25 -6.28
CA MET A 66 -9.50 -15.00 -5.69
C MET A 66 -8.82 -13.79 -6.34
N ASP A 67 -9.65 -12.81 -6.67
CA ASP A 67 -9.19 -11.50 -7.11
C ASP A 67 -8.98 -10.59 -5.91
N HIS A 68 -7.86 -9.87 -5.94
CA HIS A 68 -7.48 -8.90 -4.93
C HIS A 68 -7.39 -7.50 -5.53
N VAL A 69 -7.83 -6.51 -4.76
CA VAL A 69 -7.72 -5.09 -5.09
C VAL A 69 -7.08 -4.36 -3.92
N LEU A 70 -5.83 -3.91 -4.13
CA LEU A 70 -5.14 -3.04 -3.21
C LEU A 70 -5.26 -1.59 -3.67
N VAL A 71 -5.69 -0.72 -2.76
CA VAL A 71 -5.71 0.72 -2.94
C VAL A 71 -4.75 1.34 -1.92
N VAL A 72 -3.79 2.11 -2.42
CA VAL A 72 -2.85 2.88 -1.61
C VAL A 72 -3.16 4.35 -1.86
N THR A 73 -3.50 5.09 -0.82
CA THR A 73 -3.77 6.53 -0.87
C THR A 73 -2.74 7.24 -0.03
N VAL A 74 -2.19 8.34 -0.55
CA VAL A 74 -1.13 9.09 0.09
C VAL A 74 -1.46 10.56 0.03
N LEU A 75 -1.41 11.26 1.16
CA LEU A 75 -1.43 12.71 1.18
C LEU A 75 0.01 13.19 1.20
N ASP A 76 0.40 14.04 0.26
CA ASP A 76 1.71 14.67 0.30
C ASP A 76 1.75 15.88 1.26
N GLY A 77 2.96 16.36 1.55
CA GLY A 77 3.18 17.52 2.42
C GLY A 77 2.65 18.84 1.88
N SER A 78 2.23 18.90 0.61
CA SER A 78 1.54 20.05 0.00
C SER A 78 0.01 19.96 0.15
N GLY A 79 -0.50 18.84 0.67
CA GLY A 79 -1.92 18.57 0.81
C GLY A 79 -2.57 17.97 -0.45
N VAL A 80 -1.78 17.52 -1.42
CA VAL A 80 -2.29 16.84 -2.62
C VAL A 80 -2.35 15.33 -2.37
N THR A 81 -3.48 14.72 -2.74
CA THR A 81 -3.69 13.29 -2.61
C THR A 81 -3.25 12.55 -3.86
N HIS A 82 -2.42 11.54 -3.69
CA HIS A 82 -1.96 10.60 -4.71
C HIS A 82 -2.53 9.21 -4.40
N GLY A 83 -2.84 8.44 -5.44
CA GLY A 83 -3.42 7.10 -5.28
C GLY A 83 -2.83 6.10 -6.26
N SER A 84 -2.69 4.86 -5.82
CA SER A 84 -2.37 3.72 -6.67
C SER A 84 -3.35 2.58 -6.42
N THR A 85 -3.77 1.91 -7.49
CA THR A 85 -4.60 0.71 -7.41
C THR A 85 -3.88 -0.44 -8.09
N THR A 86 -3.65 -1.51 -7.35
CA THR A 86 -3.05 -2.74 -7.85
C THR A 86 -4.06 -3.86 -7.77
N ARG A 87 -4.18 -4.64 -8.85
CA ARG A 87 -5.08 -5.79 -8.91
C ARG A 87 -4.28 -7.03 -9.29
N TRP A 88 -4.54 -8.14 -8.62
CA TRP A 88 -3.97 -9.44 -8.96
C TRP A 88 -5.00 -10.53 -8.66
N SER A 89 -4.76 -11.71 -9.20
CA SER A 89 -5.54 -12.90 -8.90
C SER A 89 -4.59 -13.96 -8.37
N ASP A 90 -4.95 -14.63 -7.29
CA ASP A 90 -4.19 -15.73 -6.75
C ASP A 90 -4.20 -16.91 -7.74
N GLN A 91 -3.02 -17.42 -8.10
CA GLN A 91 -2.87 -18.63 -8.92
C GLN A 91 -2.80 -19.90 -8.06
#